data_AF-A0A2V8W8I7-F1
#
_entry.id   AF-A0A2V8W8I7-F1
#
_cell.length_a   1.000
_cell.length_b   1.000
_cell.length_c   1.000
_cell.angle_alpha   90.00
_cell.angle_beta   90.00
_cell.angle_gamma   90.00
#
_symmetry.space_group_name_H-M   'P 1'
#
loop_
_entity.id
_entity.type
_entity.pdbx_description
1 polymer ?
#
loop_
_entity_poly.entity_id
_entity_poly.type
_entity_poly.pdbx_seq_one_letter_code
_entity_poly.pdbx_strand_id
1 'polypeptide(L)'
;MEHQTNTTLRIGAWCVNPASGQISRDGEACRVEVRTIRLLMCLAEHAGEVVSIDDLLTHVWSGIVVAPDSVYQAVASLRRLLGDDPKQPTYIATVPRLGYRMVATVSPWADQSVTKTVASRASDSKYPTPGTAAAPDELKKSGARLRSGFTWAAGGGLCLALIVAFLLYGAFLFRGKVTNNHSASAAVAPQPQKSIAVLPFLDLTEEMNQESFADGMTEELIDKLSRIPGLRVPPPTSSFYFKGKLWPRSHGTPQATIADVAKTLGVAYVLDGSVRKSGTSLRVDARLIRADSGYVVWSETYDRPFNDILMVQDDIAGEVTKALRASIEAGPDH
;
A
#
# COMPACT_ATOMS: atom_id res chain seq x y z
N MET A 1 -19.89 -6.70 3.38
CA MET A 1 -20.87 -5.97 2.55
C MET A 1 -20.31 -4.57 2.36
N GLU A 2 -19.58 -4.35 1.28
CA GLU A 2 -18.91 -3.08 0.97
C GLU A 2 -19.87 -2.15 0.24
N HIS A 3 -20.37 -1.11 0.91
CA HIS A 3 -20.94 0.04 0.22
C HIS A 3 -19.80 1.00 -0.13
N GLN A 4 -19.01 0.69 -1.16
CA GLN A 4 -18.13 1.69 -1.78
C GLN A 4 -19.01 2.63 -2.60
N THR A 5 -19.40 3.77 -2.02
CA THR A 5 -19.99 4.88 -2.76
C THR A 5 -18.93 5.45 -3.70
N ASN A 6 -18.91 4.95 -4.93
CA ASN A 6 -17.99 5.36 -5.99
C ASN A 6 -18.38 6.72 -6.60
N THR A 7 -18.96 7.60 -5.78
CA THR A 7 -19.55 8.86 -6.19
C THR A 7 -18.51 9.96 -6.05
N THR A 8 -18.34 10.74 -7.11
CA THR A 8 -17.47 11.92 -7.08
C THR A 8 -18.00 12.93 -6.05
N LEU A 9 -17.13 13.39 -5.16
CA LEU A 9 -17.47 14.33 -4.10
C LEU A 9 -16.71 15.64 -4.28
N ARG A 10 -17.32 16.73 -3.81
CA ARG A 10 -16.66 18.02 -3.61
C ARG A 10 -16.34 18.17 -2.13
N ILE A 11 -15.07 18.41 -1.80
CA ILE A 11 -14.59 18.67 -0.44
C ILE A 11 -13.91 20.04 -0.45
N GLY A 12 -14.62 21.06 0.03
CA GLY A 12 -14.18 22.46 -0.07
C GLY A 12 -13.91 22.88 -1.53
N ALA A 13 -12.67 23.24 -1.82
CA ALA A 13 -12.23 23.61 -3.18
C ALA A 13 -11.89 22.40 -4.07
N TRP A 14 -11.78 21.20 -3.51
CA TRP A 14 -11.34 20.01 -4.21
C TRP A 14 -12.51 19.19 -4.76
N CYS A 15 -12.36 18.69 -5.98
CA CYS A 15 -13.17 17.62 -6.54
C CYS A 15 -12.42 16.29 -6.38
N VAL A 16 -13.08 15.26 -5.88
CA VAL A 16 -12.49 13.96 -5.55
C VAL A 16 -13.22 12.88 -6.32
N ASN A 17 -12.51 12.20 -7.21
CA ASN A 17 -13.01 11.04 -7.94
C ASN A 17 -12.42 9.75 -7.34
N PRO A 18 -13.18 9.02 -6.50
CA PRO A 18 -12.69 7.80 -5.86
C PRO A 18 -12.41 6.67 -6.87
N ALA A 19 -13.12 6.63 -8.00
CA ALA A 19 -12.96 5.59 -9.01
C ALA A 19 -11.61 5.70 -9.75
N SER A 20 -11.20 6.94 -10.06
CA SER A 20 -9.97 7.21 -10.82
C SER A 20 -8.75 7.43 -9.93
N GLY A 21 -8.94 7.59 -8.61
CA GLY A 21 -7.85 7.89 -7.70
C GLY A 21 -7.31 9.32 -7.87
N GLN A 22 -8.13 10.26 -8.33
CA GLN A 22 -7.70 11.62 -8.64
C GLN A 22 -8.45 12.66 -7.81
N ILE A 23 -7.75 13.72 -7.43
CA ILE A 23 -8.35 14.95 -6.92
C ILE A 23 -7.97 16.12 -7.81
N SER A 24 -8.84 17.10 -7.95
CA SER A 24 -8.59 18.28 -8.76
C SER A 24 -9.09 19.56 -8.11
N ARG A 25 -8.39 20.66 -8.38
CA ARG A 25 -8.73 22.02 -7.94
C ARG A 25 -8.38 22.97 -9.07
N ASP A 26 -9.29 23.88 -9.42
CA ASP A 26 -9.09 24.91 -10.45
C ASP A 26 -8.62 24.39 -11.81
N GLY A 27 -8.98 23.16 -12.17
CA GLY A 27 -8.60 22.51 -13.43
C GLY A 27 -7.27 21.74 -13.40
N GLU A 28 -6.50 21.83 -12.32
CA GLU A 28 -5.30 21.01 -12.10
C GLU A 28 -5.69 19.72 -11.38
N ALA A 29 -5.36 18.57 -11.98
CA ALA A 29 -5.62 17.25 -11.41
C ALA A 29 -4.32 16.62 -10.91
N CYS A 30 -4.33 16.13 -9.68
CA CYS A 30 -3.25 15.32 -9.12
C CYS A 30 -3.74 13.90 -8.83
N ARG A 31 -2.87 12.93 -9.12
CA ARG A 31 -3.14 11.52 -8.82
C ARG A 31 -2.75 11.27 -7.37
N VAL A 32 -3.65 10.61 -6.65
CA VAL A 32 -3.48 10.34 -5.24
C VAL A 32 -3.44 8.83 -5.05
N GLU A 33 -2.35 8.42 -4.45
CA GLU A 33 -2.24 7.32 -3.53
C GLU A 33 -3.57 6.71 -2.98
N VAL A 34 -3.79 5.42 -3.24
CA VAL A 34 -5.07 4.71 -2.95
C VAL A 34 -5.52 4.80 -1.50
N ARG A 35 -4.64 4.55 -0.51
CA ARG A 35 -5.06 4.63 0.91
C ARG A 35 -5.27 6.06 1.38
N THR A 36 -4.57 7.05 0.80
CA THR A 36 -4.84 8.46 1.11
C THR A 36 -6.22 8.86 0.60
N ILE A 37 -6.64 8.36 -0.57
CA ILE A 37 -8.02 8.50 -1.04
C ILE A 37 -9.02 7.79 -0.15
N ARG A 38 -8.73 6.56 0.30
CA ARG A 38 -9.61 5.86 1.25
C ARG A 38 -9.76 6.61 2.57
N LEU A 39 -8.68 7.18 3.10
CA LEU A 39 -8.71 8.02 4.29
C LEU A 39 -9.55 9.28 4.06
N LEU A 40 -9.33 9.97 2.93
CA LEU A 40 -10.11 11.15 2.55
C LEU A 40 -11.60 10.84 2.43
N MET A 41 -11.95 9.74 1.78
CA MET A 41 -13.32 9.28 1.63
C MET A 41 -13.94 8.90 2.98
N CYS A 42 -13.23 8.15 3.82
CA CYS A 42 -13.68 7.79 5.16
C CYS A 42 -14.00 9.03 6.00
N LEU A 43 -13.11 10.03 6.00
CA LEU A 43 -13.35 11.30 6.70
C LEU A 43 -14.47 12.13 6.07
N ALA A 44 -14.65 12.06 4.75
CA ALA A 44 -15.71 12.78 4.03
C ALA A 44 -17.09 12.16 4.22
N GLU A 45 -17.18 10.84 4.34
CA GLU A 45 -18.40 10.12 4.68
C GLU A 45 -18.88 10.47 6.09
N HIS A 46 -17.93 10.69 7.01
CA HIS A 46 -18.19 11.14 8.39
C HIS A 46 -17.96 12.66 8.55
N ALA A 47 -18.31 13.45 7.51
CA ALA A 47 -18.05 14.89 7.53
C ALA A 47 -18.74 15.59 8.71
N GLY A 48 -17.97 16.38 9.45
CA GLY A 48 -18.43 17.03 10.67
C GLY A 48 -18.39 16.17 11.94
N GLU A 49 -18.19 14.86 11.82
CA GLU A 49 -18.06 13.94 12.96
C GLU A 49 -16.60 13.67 13.32
N VAL A 50 -16.35 13.21 14.55
CA VAL A 50 -15.00 12.80 14.98
C VAL A 50 -14.83 11.31 14.71
N VAL A 51 -13.90 10.97 13.83
CA VAL A 51 -13.51 9.60 13.55
C VAL A 51 -12.29 9.25 14.41
N SER A 52 -12.40 8.18 15.19
CA SER A 52 -11.34 7.75 16.08
C SER A 52 -10.16 7.13 15.32
N ILE A 53 -9.00 7.08 15.96
CA ILE A 53 -7.81 6.43 15.37
C ILE A 53 -8.09 4.94 15.11
N ASP A 54 -8.78 4.27 16.03
CA ASP A 54 -9.12 2.85 15.91
C ASP A 54 -10.13 2.60 14.78
N ASP A 55 -11.10 3.50 14.60
CA ASP A 55 -12.04 3.43 13.47
C ASP A 55 -11.31 3.67 12.15
N LEU A 56 -10.40 4.64 12.09
CA LEU A 56 -9.59 4.90 10.90
C LEU A 56 -8.72 3.68 10.55
N LEU A 57 -8.07 3.07 11.54
CA LEU A 57 -7.31 1.82 11.39
C LEU A 57 -8.20 0.72 10.82
N THR A 58 -9.40 0.53 11.38
CA THR A 58 -10.33 -0.53 10.97
C THR A 58 -10.84 -0.33 9.54
N HIS A 59 -11.24 0.89 9.16
CA HIS A 59 -11.88 1.16 7.88
C HIS A 59 -10.89 1.35 6.73
N VAL A 60 -9.74 1.99 6.96
CA VAL A 60 -8.78 2.32 5.90
C VAL A 60 -7.72 1.22 5.73
N TRP A 61 -7.33 0.55 6.82
CA TRP A 61 -6.35 -0.54 6.84
C TRP A 61 -7.00 -1.91 7.09
N SER A 62 -8.22 -2.11 6.60
CA SER A 62 -8.93 -3.40 6.71
C SER A 62 -8.09 -4.57 6.20
N GLY A 63 -7.87 -5.58 7.05
CA GLY A 63 -7.16 -6.82 6.69
C GLY A 63 -5.63 -6.77 6.80
N ILE A 64 -5.05 -5.67 7.29
CA ILE A 64 -3.62 -5.56 7.59
C ILE A 64 -3.43 -4.93 8.99
N VAL A 65 -2.55 -5.51 9.80
CA VAL A 65 -2.25 -4.97 11.14
C VAL A 65 -1.21 -3.86 11.01
N VAL A 66 -1.59 -2.64 11.38
CA VAL A 66 -0.69 -1.47 11.38
C VAL A 66 -0.83 -0.69 12.69
N ALA A 67 0.22 0.01 13.08
CA ALA A 67 0.22 0.83 14.29
C ALA A 67 -0.51 2.18 14.08
N PRO A 68 -0.97 2.85 15.16
CA PRO A 68 -1.56 4.21 15.10
C PRO A 68 -0.73 5.24 14.34
N ASP A 69 0.60 5.08 14.31
CA ASP A 69 1.50 5.95 13.55
C ASP A 69 1.16 6.00 12.05
N SER A 70 0.65 4.90 11.47
CA SER A 70 0.15 4.89 10.09
C SER A 70 -0.94 5.93 9.85
N VAL A 71 -1.84 6.12 10.83
CA VAL A 71 -2.92 7.11 10.75
C VAL A 71 -2.33 8.52 10.77
N TYR A 72 -1.39 8.78 11.67
CA TYR A 72 -0.76 10.09 11.82
C TYR A 72 -0.02 10.52 10.55
N GLN A 73 0.76 9.61 9.96
CA GLN A 73 1.50 9.87 8.71
C GLN A 73 0.55 10.07 7.54
N ALA A 74 -0.50 9.24 7.42
CA ALA A 74 -1.48 9.38 6.34
C ALA A 74 -2.25 10.70 6.43
N VAL A 75 -2.64 11.14 7.62
CA VAL A 75 -3.28 12.46 7.83
C VAL A 75 -2.30 13.59 7.51
N ALA A 76 -1.03 13.48 7.90
CA ALA A 76 -0.01 14.48 7.57
C ALA A 76 0.18 14.63 6.05
N SER A 77 0.28 13.51 5.32
CA SER A 77 0.35 13.51 3.86
C SER A 77 -0.91 14.10 3.21
N LEU A 78 -2.10 13.74 3.71
CA LEU A 78 -3.37 14.28 3.23
C LEU A 78 -3.46 15.80 3.43
N ARG A 79 -3.02 16.33 4.58
CA ARG A 79 -2.98 17.78 4.82
C ARG A 79 -2.08 18.52 3.85
N ARG A 80 -0.86 18.01 3.59
CA ARG A 80 0.06 18.61 2.60
C ARG A 80 -0.56 18.66 1.22
N LEU A 81 -1.23 17.58 0.82
CA LEU A 81 -1.92 17.48 -0.46
C LEU A 81 -3.05 18.52 -0.60
N LEU A 82 -3.84 18.70 0.46
CA LEU A 82 -4.95 19.66 0.47
C LEU A 82 -4.50 21.11 0.68
N GLY A 83 -3.24 21.34 1.08
CA GLY A 83 -2.72 22.64 1.50
C GLY A 83 -3.26 23.08 2.87
N ASP A 84 -3.53 22.13 3.76
CA ASP A 84 -4.15 22.32 5.07
C ASP A 84 -3.12 22.59 6.18
N ASP A 85 -3.30 23.66 6.96
CA ASP A 85 -2.45 23.99 8.11
C ASP A 85 -3.02 23.32 9.38
N PRO A 86 -2.26 22.45 10.08
CA PRO A 86 -2.74 21.83 11.32
C PRO A 86 -3.02 22.82 12.46
N LYS A 87 -2.42 24.03 12.46
CA LYS A 87 -2.70 25.09 13.44
C LYS A 87 -3.95 25.89 13.09
N GLN A 88 -4.33 25.95 11.82
CA GLN A 88 -5.51 26.63 11.30
C GLN A 88 -6.24 25.73 10.27
N PRO A 89 -6.88 24.65 10.74
CA PRO A 89 -7.39 23.62 9.85
C PRO A 89 -8.57 24.14 9.03
N THR A 90 -8.42 24.10 7.71
CA THR A 90 -9.48 24.37 6.72
C THR A 90 -10.18 23.09 6.29
N TYR A 91 -9.47 21.96 6.31
CA TYR A 91 -9.99 20.66 5.87
C TYR A 91 -10.09 19.64 6.99
N ILE A 92 -9.01 19.41 7.76
CA ILE A 92 -8.97 18.33 8.74
C ILE A 92 -8.58 18.90 10.10
N ALA A 93 -9.50 18.89 11.05
CA ALA A 93 -9.23 19.27 12.43
C ALA A 93 -8.73 18.06 13.25
N THR A 94 -7.68 18.27 14.05
CA THR A 94 -7.27 17.31 15.09
C THR A 94 -8.13 17.54 16.32
N VAL A 95 -8.76 16.48 16.84
CA VAL A 95 -9.51 16.51 18.11
C VAL A 95 -8.68 15.77 19.16
N PRO A 96 -8.05 16.49 20.11
CA PRO A 96 -7.12 15.88 21.06
C PRO A 96 -7.71 14.67 21.78
N ARG A 97 -6.96 13.57 21.83
CA ARG A 97 -7.33 12.28 22.45
C ARG A 97 -8.54 11.55 21.85
N LEU A 98 -9.17 12.09 20.81
CA LEU A 98 -10.36 11.49 20.20
C LEU A 98 -10.12 11.07 18.75
N GLY A 99 -9.42 11.88 17.94
CA GLY A 99 -9.13 11.53 16.55
C GLY A 99 -9.17 12.73 15.61
N TYR A 100 -9.79 12.56 14.45
CA TYR A 100 -9.81 13.55 13.37
C TYR A 100 -11.23 13.86 12.92
N ARG A 101 -11.45 15.08 12.45
CA ARG A 101 -12.74 15.52 11.90
C ARG A 101 -12.53 16.25 10.59
N MET A 102 -13.30 15.89 9.57
CA MET A 102 -13.43 16.68 8.35
C MET A 102 -14.26 17.93 8.66
N VAL A 103 -13.63 19.10 8.54
CA VAL A 103 -14.26 20.42 8.76
C VAL A 103 -14.60 21.14 7.46
N ALA A 104 -14.04 20.70 6.33
CA ALA A 104 -14.45 21.20 5.03
C ALA A 104 -15.85 20.73 4.65
N THR A 105 -16.60 21.58 3.95
CA THR A 105 -17.91 21.23 3.42
C THR A 105 -17.79 20.12 2.38
N VAL A 106 -18.52 19.02 2.59
CA VAL A 106 -18.62 17.89 1.67
C VAL A 106 -19.98 17.93 0.96
N SER A 107 -19.97 17.83 -0.37
CA SER A 107 -21.20 17.76 -1.17
C SER A 107 -21.02 16.83 -2.37
N PRO A 108 -22.08 16.18 -2.89
CA PRO A 108 -21.99 15.42 -4.13
C PRO A 108 -21.57 16.32 -5.29
N TRP A 109 -20.62 15.87 -6.13
CA TRP A 109 -20.26 16.60 -7.34
C TRP A 109 -21.36 16.44 -8.38
N ALA A 110 -22.28 17.40 -8.46
CA ALA A 110 -23.24 17.49 -9.55
C ALA A 110 -22.51 17.98 -10.81
N ASP A 111 -22.47 17.16 -11.84
CA ASP A 111 -21.91 17.51 -13.13
C ASP A 111 -22.62 18.76 -13.69
N GLN A 112 -21.86 19.83 -13.98
CA GLN A 112 -22.39 21.04 -14.61
C GLN A 112 -22.68 20.84 -16.12
N SER A 113 -22.80 19.60 -16.59
CA SER A 113 -23.10 19.27 -17.99
C SER A 113 -24.59 19.16 -18.33
N VAL A 114 -25.53 19.34 -17.38
CA VAL A 114 -26.98 19.22 -17.67
C VAL A 114 -27.73 20.56 -17.78
N THR A 115 -27.17 21.69 -17.34
CA THR A 115 -27.88 23.00 -17.37
C THR A 115 -27.52 23.93 -18.52
N LYS A 116 -26.71 23.50 -19.50
CA LYS A 116 -26.46 24.29 -20.74
C LYS A 116 -27.19 23.77 -21.98
N THR A 117 -28.21 22.93 -21.79
CA THR A 117 -29.14 22.50 -22.87
C THR A 117 -30.60 22.59 -22.43
N VAL A 118 -30.98 23.65 -21.71
CA VAL A 118 -32.41 24.04 -21.58
C VAL A 118 -32.62 25.55 -21.80
N ALA A 119 -31.56 26.38 -21.77
CA ALA A 119 -31.65 27.81 -22.09
C ALA A 119 -31.59 28.13 -23.61
N SER A 120 -32.03 27.21 -24.47
CA SER A 120 -32.26 27.47 -25.90
C SER A 120 -33.34 26.54 -26.46
N ARG A 121 -34.56 26.65 -25.91
CA ARG A 121 -35.83 26.35 -26.60
C ARG A 121 -37.00 26.68 -25.68
N ALA A 122 -37.21 27.98 -25.49
CA ALA A 122 -38.50 28.51 -25.09
C ALA A 122 -38.71 29.81 -25.86
N SER A 123 -39.21 29.65 -27.09
CA SER A 123 -40.11 30.59 -27.79
C SER A 123 -40.41 29.99 -29.16
N ASP A 124 -41.46 29.17 -29.22
CA ASP A 124 -42.64 29.57 -29.99
C ASP A 124 -43.77 28.55 -29.78
N SER A 125 -44.89 29.07 -29.32
CA SER A 125 -46.11 28.32 -29.03
C SER A 125 -47.00 28.31 -30.26
N LYS A 126 -47.53 27.13 -30.64
CA LYS A 126 -48.97 26.86 -30.80
C LYS A 126 -49.20 25.52 -31.48
N TYR A 127 -49.94 24.65 -30.83
CA TYR A 127 -50.78 23.66 -31.52
C TYR A 127 -52.08 24.35 -31.99
N PRO A 128 -52.70 23.84 -33.07
CA PRO A 128 -53.85 22.96 -32.85
C PRO A 128 -53.84 21.70 -33.74
N THR A 129 -54.45 20.64 -33.20
CA THR A 129 -54.94 19.39 -33.86
C THR A 129 -56.27 19.64 -34.62
N PRO A 130 -56.96 18.67 -35.27
CA PRO A 130 -56.67 17.24 -35.60
C PRO A 130 -57.08 16.76 -37.03
N GLY A 131 -56.82 15.47 -37.33
CA GLY A 131 -57.47 14.67 -38.39
C GLY A 131 -56.58 14.41 -39.60
N THR A 132 -56.64 13.30 -40.36
CA THR A 132 -57.42 12.06 -40.36
C THR A 132 -56.78 11.20 -41.47
N ALA A 133 -56.89 9.88 -41.34
CA ALA A 133 -56.77 8.86 -42.39
C ALA A 133 -55.41 8.29 -42.83
N ALA A 134 -55.41 6.95 -42.78
CA ALA A 134 -54.95 6.02 -43.82
C ALA A 134 -53.45 5.70 -43.93
N ALA A 135 -53.10 4.52 -43.42
CA ALA A 135 -52.20 3.58 -44.10
C ALA A 135 -53.00 2.81 -45.17
N PRO A 136 -52.39 1.89 -45.95
CA PRO A 136 -50.99 1.75 -46.37
C PRO A 136 -50.89 1.71 -47.92
N ASP A 137 -49.69 1.83 -48.52
CA ASP A 137 -49.28 0.89 -49.58
C ASP A 137 -47.86 1.11 -50.14
N GLU A 138 -47.33 0.02 -50.70
CA GLU A 138 -46.32 -0.03 -51.78
C GLU A 138 -44.85 0.22 -51.44
N LEU A 139 -44.25 -0.80 -50.81
CA LEU A 139 -42.84 -1.17 -50.98
C LEU A 139 -42.60 -1.72 -52.40
N LYS A 140 -41.90 -0.97 -53.26
CA LYS A 140 -41.43 -1.49 -54.56
C LYS A 140 -39.99 -1.09 -54.92
N LYS A 141 -39.10 -2.04 -54.63
CA LYS A 141 -37.99 -2.60 -55.43
C LYS A 141 -37.18 -1.70 -56.38
N SER A 142 -35.87 -1.70 -56.13
CA SER A 142 -34.82 -1.96 -57.14
C SER A 142 -33.61 -2.59 -56.41
N GLY A 143 -33.01 -3.73 -56.78
CA GLY A 143 -33.25 -4.62 -57.90
C GLY A 143 -32.04 -4.83 -58.82
N ALA A 144 -30.85 -5.24 -58.33
CA ALA A 144 -29.83 -5.98 -59.10
C ALA A 144 -28.76 -6.52 -58.12
N ARG A 145 -28.72 -7.80 -57.72
CA ARG A 145 -28.38 -9.06 -58.42
C ARG A 145 -26.90 -9.18 -58.86
N LEU A 146 -26.18 -10.10 -58.21
CA LEU A 146 -25.30 -11.15 -58.76
C LEU A 146 -24.81 -12.02 -57.56
N ARG A 147 -25.50 -13.10 -57.18
CA ARG A 147 -25.27 -14.52 -57.55
C ARG A 147 -23.79 -14.92 -57.68
N SER A 148 -23.29 -15.74 -56.76
CA SER A 148 -23.11 -17.18 -57.00
C SER A 148 -22.92 -17.92 -55.68
N GLY A 149 -23.60 -19.07 -55.55
CA GLY A 149 -23.43 -19.97 -54.42
C GLY A 149 -22.43 -21.05 -54.76
N PHE A 150 -21.74 -21.57 -53.74
CA PHE A 150 -21.24 -22.93 -53.75
C PHE A 150 -21.18 -23.47 -52.32
N THR A 151 -22.20 -24.23 -51.95
CA THR A 151 -22.14 -25.18 -50.84
C THR A 151 -21.54 -26.47 -51.37
N TRP A 152 -20.41 -26.94 -50.84
CA TRP A 152 -20.17 -28.37 -50.65
C TRP A 152 -19.46 -28.61 -49.32
N ALA A 153 -20.09 -29.46 -48.52
CA ALA A 153 -19.54 -30.06 -47.34
C ALA A 153 -18.32 -30.92 -47.71
N ALA A 154 -17.16 -30.59 -47.16
CA ALA A 154 -16.03 -31.49 -46.91
C ALA A 154 -14.95 -30.70 -46.15
N GLY A 155 -15.15 -30.47 -44.85
CA GLY A 155 -14.18 -29.71 -44.04
C GLY A 155 -14.39 -29.75 -42.53
N GLY A 156 -15.55 -30.23 -42.05
CA GLY A 156 -15.82 -30.35 -40.61
C GLY A 156 -15.02 -31.45 -39.93
N GLY A 157 -14.75 -32.56 -40.64
CA GLY A 157 -13.99 -33.69 -40.08
C GLY A 157 -12.51 -33.36 -39.86
N LEU A 158 -11.90 -32.60 -40.78
CA LEU A 158 -10.48 -32.27 -40.69
C LEU A 158 -10.21 -31.22 -39.60
N CYS A 159 -11.10 -30.24 -39.42
CA CYS A 159 -10.95 -29.27 -38.34
C CYS A 159 -11.14 -29.92 -36.96
N LEU A 160 -12.10 -30.84 -36.81
CA LEU A 160 -12.30 -31.55 -35.54
C LEU A 160 -11.15 -32.53 -35.25
N ALA A 161 -10.65 -33.23 -36.26
CA ALA A 161 -9.49 -34.10 -36.11
C ALA A 161 -8.21 -33.32 -35.78
N LEU A 162 -8.01 -32.13 -36.36
CA LEU A 162 -6.89 -31.26 -36.03
C LEU A 162 -7.02 -30.64 -34.63
N ILE A 163 -8.23 -30.31 -34.18
CA ILE A 163 -8.47 -29.82 -32.80
C ILE A 163 -8.25 -30.95 -31.79
N VAL A 164 -8.72 -32.16 -32.07
CA VAL A 164 -8.48 -33.33 -31.21
C VAL A 164 -7.00 -33.72 -31.23
N ALA A 165 -6.32 -33.69 -32.37
CA ALA A 165 -4.88 -33.91 -32.45
C ALA A 165 -4.10 -32.82 -31.71
N PHE A 166 -4.54 -31.55 -31.77
CA PHE A 166 -3.93 -30.45 -31.03
C PHE A 166 -4.18 -30.57 -29.52
N LEU A 167 -5.37 -31.00 -29.09
CA LEU A 167 -5.68 -31.26 -27.69
C LEU A 167 -4.94 -32.49 -27.16
N LEU A 168 -4.80 -33.54 -27.97
CA LEU A 168 -4.02 -34.74 -27.62
C LEU A 168 -2.51 -34.45 -27.66
N TYR A 169 -2.01 -33.62 -28.57
CA TYR A 169 -0.63 -33.16 -28.60
C TYR A 169 -0.34 -32.22 -27.42
N GLY A 170 -1.27 -31.31 -27.10
CA GLY A 170 -1.21 -30.49 -25.89
C GLY A 170 -1.21 -31.34 -24.63
N ALA A 171 -2.09 -32.35 -24.55
CA ALA A 171 -2.15 -33.29 -23.43
C ALA A 171 -0.95 -34.25 -23.39
N PHE A 172 -0.31 -34.57 -24.51
CA PHE A 172 0.91 -35.37 -24.60
C PHE A 172 2.16 -34.56 -24.21
N LEU A 173 2.23 -33.28 -24.62
CA LEU A 173 3.20 -32.33 -24.11
C LEU A 173 2.99 -32.05 -22.61
N PHE A 174 1.74 -32.08 -22.13
CA PHE A 174 1.44 -32.00 -20.70
C PHE A 174 1.73 -33.30 -19.95
N ARG A 175 1.49 -34.48 -20.56
CA ARG A 175 1.81 -35.80 -19.98
C ARG A 175 3.31 -36.09 -19.94
N GLY A 176 4.09 -35.51 -20.85
CA GLY A 176 5.56 -35.65 -20.90
C GLY A 176 6.31 -34.88 -19.81
N LYS A 177 5.61 -34.14 -18.93
CA LYS A 177 6.20 -33.44 -17.78
C LYS A 177 5.51 -33.77 -16.46
N VAL A 178 4.93 -34.97 -16.37
CA VAL A 178 4.56 -35.61 -15.10
C VAL A 178 5.30 -36.95 -15.02
N THR A 179 6.62 -36.88 -15.16
CA THR A 179 7.49 -37.92 -14.60
C THR A 179 7.71 -37.56 -13.14
N ASN A 180 7.51 -38.56 -12.28
CA ASN A 180 7.80 -38.52 -10.85
C ASN A 180 9.25 -38.12 -10.62
N ASN A 181 9.55 -36.82 -10.56
CA ASN A 181 10.60 -36.38 -9.67
C ASN A 181 9.96 -36.37 -8.29
N HIS A 182 10.51 -37.21 -7.43
CA HIS A 182 10.27 -37.17 -6.00
C HIS A 182 10.17 -35.72 -5.56
N SER A 183 9.33 -35.48 -4.56
CA SER A 183 9.46 -34.37 -3.64
C SER A 183 10.91 -34.31 -3.13
N ALA A 184 11.83 -33.79 -3.92
CA ALA A 184 12.69 -32.74 -3.45
C ALA A 184 11.72 -31.59 -3.17
N SER A 185 11.08 -31.67 -2.00
CA SER A 185 11.06 -30.52 -1.11
C SER A 185 12.37 -29.83 -1.38
N ALA A 186 12.35 -28.67 -2.02
CA ALA A 186 13.46 -27.76 -1.92
C ALA A 186 13.55 -27.56 -0.42
N ALA A 187 14.34 -28.41 0.23
CA ALA A 187 14.62 -28.33 1.63
C ALA A 187 15.08 -26.90 1.75
N VAL A 188 14.24 -26.07 2.37
CA VAL A 188 14.64 -24.73 2.78
C VAL A 188 15.95 -25.00 3.48
N ALA A 189 17.06 -24.59 2.86
CA ALA A 189 18.38 -24.81 3.44
C ALA A 189 18.24 -24.31 4.87
N PRO A 190 18.55 -25.14 5.89
CA PRO A 190 18.23 -24.81 7.26
C PRO A 190 18.79 -23.42 7.53
N GLN A 191 17.88 -22.49 7.85
CA GLN A 191 18.27 -21.12 8.13
C GLN A 191 19.35 -21.19 9.21
N PRO A 192 20.49 -20.49 9.04
CA PRO A 192 21.53 -20.50 10.04
C PRO A 192 20.97 -20.16 11.41
N GLN A 193 20.92 -21.12 12.34
CA GLN A 193 20.30 -20.91 13.66
C GLN A 193 20.94 -19.72 14.41
N LYS A 194 22.21 -19.41 14.13
CA LYS A 194 22.93 -18.24 14.65
C LYS A 194 23.18 -17.22 13.53
N SER A 195 22.12 -16.52 13.14
CA SER A 195 22.22 -15.43 12.16
C SER A 195 21.26 -14.30 12.46
N ILE A 196 21.71 -13.07 12.23
CA ILE A 196 20.96 -11.86 12.56
C ILE A 196 21.14 -10.82 11.45
N ALA A 197 20.04 -10.27 10.95
CA ALA A 197 20.07 -9.04 10.17
C ALA A 197 19.78 -7.85 11.06
N VAL A 198 20.53 -6.77 10.94
CA VAL A 198 20.18 -5.48 11.56
C VAL A 198 19.54 -4.60 10.50
N LEU A 199 18.32 -4.16 10.73
CA LEU A 199 17.62 -3.26 9.83
C LEU A 199 17.95 -1.80 10.12
N PRO A 200 17.87 -0.91 9.11
CA PRO A 200 18.00 0.52 9.32
C PRO A 200 17.05 1.01 10.41
N PHE A 201 17.61 1.58 11.47
CA PHE A 201 16.81 2.15 12.55
C PHE A 201 15.93 3.27 12.01
N LEU A 202 14.70 3.33 12.50
CA LEU A 202 13.76 4.36 12.08
C LEU A 202 14.05 5.66 12.81
N ASP A 203 14.32 6.73 12.06
CA ASP A 203 14.28 8.08 12.61
C ASP A 203 12.82 8.51 12.85
N LEU A 204 12.43 8.59 14.12
CA LEU A 204 11.14 9.06 14.62
C LEU A 204 11.29 10.36 15.41
N THR A 205 12.34 11.14 15.15
CA THR A 205 12.49 12.50 15.69
C THR A 205 11.46 13.45 15.08
N GLU A 206 11.07 14.50 15.81
CA GLU A 206 10.03 15.45 15.36
C GLU A 206 10.35 16.10 14.01
N GLU A 207 11.65 16.35 13.76
CA GLU A 207 12.14 16.97 12.53
C GLU A 207 12.64 15.96 11.50
N MET A 208 12.68 14.66 11.83
CA MET A 208 13.24 13.59 10.99
C MET A 208 14.66 13.92 10.46
N ASN A 209 15.47 14.58 11.28
CA ASN A 209 16.80 15.06 10.89
C ASN A 209 17.95 14.26 11.53
N GLN A 210 17.64 13.11 12.11
CA GLN A 210 18.60 12.20 12.73
C GLN A 210 18.76 10.90 11.94
N GLU A 211 18.41 10.90 10.65
CA GLU A 211 18.58 9.76 9.76
C GLU A 211 20.04 9.29 9.69
N SER A 212 21.01 10.22 9.68
CA SER A 212 22.44 9.87 9.73
C SER A 212 22.83 9.17 11.04
N PHE A 213 22.23 9.56 12.17
CA PHE A 213 22.48 8.87 13.45
C PHE A 213 21.87 7.47 13.44
N ALA A 214 20.65 7.33 12.96
CA ALA A 214 19.95 6.05 12.89
C ALA A 214 20.66 5.07 11.92
N ASP A 215 21.15 5.57 10.79
CA ASP A 215 21.98 4.81 9.87
C ASP A 215 23.31 4.42 10.52
N GLY A 216 23.99 5.35 11.21
CA GLY A 216 25.23 5.08 11.93
C GLY A 216 25.07 4.04 13.04
N MET A 217 23.97 4.09 13.80
CA MET A 217 23.62 3.05 14.78
C MET A 217 23.50 1.67 14.14
N THR A 218 22.88 1.62 12.96
CA THR A 218 22.70 0.38 12.20
C THR A 218 24.05 -0.20 11.79
N GLU A 219 24.94 0.62 11.23
CA GLU A 219 26.28 0.19 10.83
C GLU A 219 27.13 -0.25 12.03
N GLU A 220 27.12 0.50 13.13
CA GLU A 220 27.88 0.18 14.33
C GLU A 220 27.42 -1.16 14.94
N LEU A 221 26.10 -1.40 14.98
CA LEU A 221 25.54 -2.69 15.42
C LEU A 221 25.97 -3.84 14.51
N ILE A 222 25.94 -3.65 13.18
CA ILE A 222 26.39 -4.66 12.22
C ILE A 222 27.87 -4.98 12.45
N ASP A 223 28.71 -3.96 12.60
CA ASP A 223 30.15 -4.15 12.83
C ASP A 223 30.42 -4.93 14.12
N LYS A 224 29.83 -4.50 15.25
CA LYS A 224 30.01 -5.19 16.54
C LYS A 224 29.48 -6.63 16.53
N LEU A 225 28.30 -6.86 15.97
CA LEU A 225 27.71 -8.20 15.88
C LEU A 225 28.52 -9.11 14.95
N SER A 226 29.09 -8.59 13.86
CA SER A 226 29.92 -9.38 12.92
C SER A 226 31.20 -9.93 13.55
N ARG A 227 31.69 -9.29 14.63
CA ARG A 227 32.86 -9.73 15.40
C ARG A 227 32.54 -10.89 16.35
N ILE A 228 31.27 -11.25 16.54
CA ILE A 228 30.89 -12.38 17.40
C ILE A 228 31.21 -13.70 16.67
N PRO A 229 32.08 -14.57 17.24
CA PRO A 229 32.42 -15.84 16.61
C PRO A 229 31.18 -16.72 16.40
N GLY A 230 31.00 -17.19 15.17
CA GLY A 230 29.90 -18.10 14.81
C GLY A 230 28.54 -17.41 14.57
N LEU A 231 28.44 -16.09 14.75
CA LEU A 231 27.26 -15.32 14.38
C LEU A 231 27.38 -14.84 12.93
N ARG A 232 26.40 -15.20 12.09
CA ARG A 232 26.34 -14.70 10.71
C ARG A 232 25.53 -13.40 10.64
N VAL A 233 26.11 -12.36 10.05
CA VAL A 233 25.49 -11.04 9.92
C VAL A 233 25.57 -10.61 8.46
N PRO A 234 24.45 -10.31 7.77
CA PRO A 234 24.47 -9.71 6.45
C PRO A 234 25.19 -8.35 6.46
N PRO A 235 25.88 -7.97 5.37
CA PRO A 235 26.59 -6.71 5.31
C PRO A 235 25.62 -5.51 5.28
N PRO A 236 26.07 -4.30 5.65
CA PRO A 236 25.23 -3.10 5.67
C PRO A 236 24.48 -2.86 4.36
N THR A 237 25.13 -3.05 3.21
CA THR A 237 24.50 -2.88 1.88
C THR A 237 23.26 -3.73 1.68
N SER A 238 23.22 -4.94 2.24
CA SER A 238 22.07 -5.85 2.16
C SER A 238 20.96 -5.45 3.15
N SER A 239 21.32 -4.96 4.32
CA SER A 239 20.38 -4.40 5.29
C SER A 239 19.71 -3.12 4.77
N PHE A 240 20.51 -2.18 4.25
CA PHE A 240 20.04 -0.90 3.72
C PHE A 240 19.16 -1.05 2.47
N TYR A 241 19.23 -2.18 1.76
CA TYR A 241 18.27 -2.49 0.69
C TYR A 241 16.81 -2.44 1.16
N PHE A 242 16.55 -2.75 2.44
CA PHE A 242 15.21 -2.72 3.03
C PHE A 242 14.78 -1.37 3.60
N LYS A 243 15.67 -0.35 3.55
CA LYS A 243 15.34 1.01 3.99
C LYS A 243 14.14 1.54 3.22
N GLY A 244 13.14 2.01 3.94
CA GLY A 244 11.88 2.53 3.36
C GLY A 244 10.97 1.48 2.71
N LYS A 245 11.28 0.18 2.80
CA LYS A 245 10.42 -0.90 2.28
C LYS A 245 9.53 -1.54 3.35
N LEU A 246 10.00 -1.61 4.59
CA LEU A 246 9.19 -2.10 5.72
C LEU A 246 8.10 -1.11 6.13
N TRP A 247 8.41 0.18 6.01
CA TRP A 247 7.50 1.27 6.27
C TRP A 247 7.55 2.28 5.12
N PRO A 248 6.85 2.00 3.99
CA PRO A 248 6.87 2.89 2.85
C PRO A 248 6.31 4.27 3.18
N ARG A 249 7.08 5.31 2.87
CA ARG A 249 6.69 6.73 3.02
C ARG A 249 5.69 7.19 1.94
N SER A 250 5.48 6.38 0.89
CA SER A 250 4.47 6.57 -0.16
C SER A 250 3.79 5.22 -0.41
N HIS A 251 2.46 5.18 -0.41
CA HIS A 251 1.69 4.04 -0.91
C HIS A 251 1.94 3.82 -2.41
N GLY A 252 1.66 2.59 -2.85
CA GLY A 252 2.08 2.08 -4.17
C GLY A 252 3.43 1.39 -4.14
N THR A 253 4.27 1.67 -3.14
CA THR A 253 5.48 0.90 -2.89
C THR A 253 5.12 -0.44 -2.23
N PRO A 254 5.61 -1.58 -2.74
CA PRO A 254 5.46 -2.87 -2.06
C PRO A 254 6.04 -2.80 -0.64
N GLN A 255 5.22 -3.15 0.36
CA GLN A 255 5.65 -3.22 1.75
C GLN A 255 6.29 -4.58 2.01
N ALA A 256 7.55 -4.58 2.42
CA ALA A 256 8.24 -5.79 2.87
C ALA A 256 7.85 -6.11 4.31
N THR A 257 7.74 -7.39 4.64
CA THR A 257 7.55 -7.89 6.01
C THR A 257 8.88 -8.34 6.61
N ILE A 258 8.92 -8.54 7.94
CA ILE A 258 10.07 -9.16 8.61
C ILE A 258 10.35 -10.57 8.05
N ALA A 259 9.30 -11.32 7.71
CA ALA A 259 9.44 -12.63 7.08
C ALA A 259 10.12 -12.53 5.69
N ASP A 260 9.79 -11.50 4.90
CA ASP A 260 10.45 -11.25 3.62
C ASP A 260 11.94 -10.92 3.80
N VAL A 261 12.26 -10.02 4.75
CA VAL A 261 13.65 -9.68 5.11
C VAL A 261 14.42 -10.95 5.48
N ALA A 262 13.90 -11.73 6.42
CA ALA A 262 14.57 -12.92 6.91
C ALA A 262 14.77 -13.97 5.82
N LYS A 263 13.77 -14.17 4.97
CA LYS A 263 13.85 -15.09 3.83
C LYS A 263 14.87 -14.62 2.80
N THR A 264 14.89 -13.33 2.45
CA THR A 264 15.80 -12.77 1.45
C THR A 264 17.25 -12.75 1.95
N LEU A 265 17.47 -12.39 3.22
CA LEU A 265 18.80 -12.31 3.81
C LEU A 265 19.31 -13.65 4.37
N GLY A 266 18.44 -14.65 4.49
CA GLY A 266 18.80 -15.96 5.02
C GLY A 266 19.18 -15.90 6.51
N VAL A 267 18.36 -15.22 7.32
CA VAL A 267 18.62 -15.03 8.75
C VAL A 267 17.52 -15.61 9.65
N ALA A 268 17.92 -16.06 10.85
CA ALA A 268 17.01 -16.58 11.88
C ALA A 268 16.45 -15.46 12.78
N TYR A 269 17.17 -14.36 12.90
CA TYR A 269 16.76 -13.20 13.70
C TYR A 269 16.84 -11.91 12.89
N VAL A 270 15.99 -10.95 13.24
CA VAL A 270 16.02 -9.58 12.72
C VAL A 270 16.05 -8.62 13.90
N LEU A 271 17.05 -7.75 13.95
CA LEU A 271 17.14 -6.63 14.88
C LEU A 271 16.59 -5.39 14.17
N ASP A 272 15.59 -4.76 14.77
CA ASP A 272 15.10 -3.45 14.34
C ASP A 272 15.05 -2.47 15.51
N GLY A 273 14.73 -1.22 15.20
CA GLY A 273 14.64 -0.21 16.23
C GLY A 273 14.24 1.16 15.72
N SER A 274 14.13 2.10 16.66
CA SER A 274 13.83 3.49 16.35
C SER A 274 14.63 4.45 17.22
N VAL A 275 14.87 5.64 16.68
CA VAL A 275 15.52 6.75 17.35
C VAL A 275 14.51 7.87 17.51
N ARG A 276 14.39 8.39 18.73
CA ARG A 276 13.56 9.54 19.07
C ARG A 276 14.41 10.56 19.81
N LYS A 277 14.08 11.84 19.67
CA LYS A 277 14.77 12.94 20.32
C LYS A 277 13.75 13.87 20.93
N SER A 278 13.97 14.25 22.18
CA SER A 278 13.19 15.28 22.88
C SER A 278 14.15 16.22 23.59
N GLY A 279 14.20 17.47 23.13
CA GLY A 279 15.17 18.46 23.61
C GLY A 279 16.61 17.96 23.48
N THR A 280 17.26 17.73 24.63
CA THR A 280 18.66 17.27 24.74
C THR A 280 18.77 15.77 25.03
N SER A 281 17.68 15.02 25.05
CA SER A 281 17.68 13.58 25.29
C SER A 281 17.33 12.82 24.02
N LEU A 282 18.08 11.74 23.80
CA LEU A 282 17.89 10.76 22.75
C LEU A 282 17.38 9.47 23.38
N ARG A 283 16.37 8.87 22.76
CA ARG A 283 15.84 7.55 23.09
C ARG A 283 16.05 6.62 21.91
N VAL A 284 16.67 5.49 22.16
CA VAL A 284 16.86 4.41 21.18
C VAL A 284 16.10 3.18 21.66
N ASP A 285 15.16 2.70 20.86
CA ASP A 285 14.46 1.44 21.09
C ASP A 285 15.06 0.39 20.17
N ALA A 286 15.44 -0.78 20.71
CA ALA A 286 15.99 -1.90 19.96
C ALA A 286 15.21 -3.19 20.25
N ARG A 287 14.96 -4.02 19.24
CA ARG A 287 14.13 -5.23 19.36
C ARG A 287 14.68 -6.36 18.51
N LEU A 288 14.81 -7.54 19.11
CA LEU A 288 15.17 -8.78 18.43
C LEU A 288 13.91 -9.57 18.11
N ILE A 289 13.72 -9.89 16.83
CA ILE A 289 12.57 -10.62 16.32
C ILE A 289 13.02 -11.97 15.77
N ARG A 290 12.31 -13.04 16.12
CA ARG A 290 12.51 -14.35 15.52
C ARG A 290 11.83 -14.43 14.15
N ALA A 291 12.57 -14.84 13.14
CA ALA A 291 12.10 -14.88 11.75
C ALA A 291 11.00 -15.92 11.50
N ASP A 292 11.03 -17.04 12.21
CA ASP A 292 10.10 -18.16 11.99
C ASP A 292 8.70 -17.91 12.54
N SER A 293 8.61 -17.14 13.62
CA SER A 293 7.38 -16.88 14.36
C SER A 293 6.93 -15.42 14.29
N GLY A 294 7.85 -14.50 13.97
CA GLY A 294 7.60 -13.06 13.97
C GLY A 294 7.49 -12.44 15.36
N TYR A 295 7.74 -13.21 16.44
CA TYR A 295 7.68 -12.69 17.80
C TYR A 295 8.95 -11.95 18.19
N VAL A 296 8.76 -10.85 18.92
CA VAL A 296 9.84 -10.17 19.64
C VAL A 296 10.27 -11.06 20.79
N VAL A 297 11.54 -11.45 20.81
CA VAL A 297 12.14 -12.29 21.86
C VAL A 297 13.01 -11.49 22.83
N TRP A 298 13.36 -10.26 22.46
CA TRP A 298 14.06 -9.33 23.32
C TRP A 298 13.77 -7.89 22.86
N SER A 299 13.67 -6.96 23.81
CA SER A 299 13.56 -5.54 23.52
C SER A 299 14.12 -4.72 24.67
N GLU A 300 14.79 -3.62 24.36
CA GLU A 300 15.33 -2.70 25.35
C GLU A 300 15.27 -1.25 24.84
N THR A 301 15.17 -0.31 25.77
CA THR A 301 15.14 1.13 25.50
C THR A 301 16.32 1.80 26.18
N TYR A 302 17.06 2.61 25.44
CA TYR A 302 18.24 3.33 25.90
C TYR A 302 18.00 4.83 25.82
N ASP A 303 17.99 5.48 26.98
CA ASP A 303 17.96 6.93 27.08
C ASP A 303 19.37 7.47 27.30
N ARG A 304 19.78 8.43 26.48
CA ARG A 304 21.11 9.07 26.52
C ARG A 304 21.03 10.58 26.26
N PRO A 305 21.96 11.39 26.79
CA PRO A 305 22.09 12.78 26.40
C PRO A 305 22.55 12.90 24.93
N PHE A 306 21.99 13.84 24.17
CA PHE A 306 22.32 14.12 22.77
C PHE A 306 23.42 15.19 22.68
N ASN A 307 24.63 14.85 23.10
CA ASN A 307 25.79 15.75 23.06
C ASN A 307 27.01 15.10 22.38
N ASP A 308 27.29 13.83 22.68
CA ASP A 308 28.40 13.08 22.10
C ASP A 308 27.86 11.91 21.27
N ILE A 309 27.44 12.24 20.05
CA ILE A 309 26.67 11.35 19.17
C ILE A 309 27.43 10.04 18.90
N LEU A 310 28.74 10.11 18.61
CA LEU A 310 29.55 8.93 18.29
C LEU A 310 29.78 8.04 19.52
N MET A 311 30.04 8.63 20.68
CA MET A 311 30.19 7.87 21.93
C MET A 311 28.88 7.19 22.32
N VAL A 312 27.75 7.90 22.18
CA VAL A 312 26.42 7.32 22.41
C VAL A 312 26.14 6.15 21.45
N GLN A 313 26.58 6.23 20.19
CA GLN A 313 26.46 5.11 19.25
C GLN A 313 27.26 3.89 19.71
N ASP A 314 28.54 4.09 20.05
CA ASP A 314 29.43 3.02 20.50
C ASP A 314 28.91 2.33 21.77
N ASP A 315 28.47 3.13 22.75
CA ASP A 315 27.93 2.67 24.03
C ASP A 315 26.66 1.82 23.84
N ILE A 316 25.66 2.37 23.15
CA ILE A 316 24.37 1.68 22.94
C ILE A 316 24.60 0.40 22.13
N ALA A 317 25.39 0.46 21.06
CA ALA A 317 25.67 -0.72 20.25
C ALA A 317 26.42 -1.80 21.05
N GLY A 318 27.31 -1.40 21.97
CA GLY A 318 27.98 -2.30 22.90
C GLY A 318 27.01 -3.01 23.86
N GLU A 319 26.09 -2.25 24.47
CA GLU A 319 25.07 -2.78 25.38
C GLU A 319 24.13 -3.76 24.66
N VAL A 320 23.61 -3.37 23.49
CA VAL A 320 22.76 -4.22 22.65
C VAL A 320 23.50 -5.51 22.28
N THR A 321 24.73 -5.42 21.77
CA THR A 321 25.52 -6.59 21.37
C THR A 321 25.72 -7.56 22.53
N LYS A 322 25.97 -7.03 23.74
CA LYS A 322 26.12 -7.84 24.95
C LYS A 322 24.80 -8.52 25.35
N ALA A 323 23.69 -7.79 25.32
CA ALA A 323 22.38 -8.32 25.67
C ALA A 323 21.91 -9.42 24.69
N LEU A 324 22.11 -9.19 23.39
CA LEU A 324 21.67 -10.10 22.33
C LEU A 324 22.43 -11.43 22.31
N ARG A 325 23.68 -11.47 22.79
CA ARG A 325 24.46 -12.71 22.83
C ARG A 325 23.71 -13.83 23.56
N ALA A 326 23.15 -13.53 24.72
CA ALA A 326 22.41 -14.52 25.51
C ALA A 326 21.14 -14.99 24.79
N SER A 327 20.39 -14.07 24.20
CA SER A 327 19.14 -14.37 23.48
C SER A 327 19.36 -15.18 22.21
N ILE A 328 20.46 -14.95 21.49
CA ILE A 328 20.80 -15.70 20.27
C ILE A 328 21.39 -17.08 20.62
N GLU A 329 22.11 -17.19 21.74
CA GLU A 329 22.69 -18.45 22.22
C GLU A 329 21.64 -19.41 22.81
N ALA A 330 20.56 -18.90 23.40
CA ALA A 330 19.48 -19.71 24.00
C ALA A 330 18.72 -20.59 23.00
N GLY A 331 18.77 -20.29 21.70
CA GLY A 331 18.12 -21.09 20.66
C GLY A 331 16.59 -21.04 20.70
N PRO A 332 15.91 -21.84 19.86
CA PRO A 332 14.46 -21.70 19.61
C PRO A 332 13.52 -22.17 20.74
N ASP A 333 14.02 -22.69 21.85
CA ASP A 333 13.23 -23.44 22.85
C ASP A 333 13.09 -22.74 24.23
N HIS A 334 13.43 -21.44 24.32
CA HIS A 334 13.24 -20.64 25.53
C HIS A 334 12.46 -19.35 25.26
#